data_AF-A0A660R7D7-F1
#
_entry.id   AF-A0A660R7D7-F1
#
_cell.length_a   1.000
_cell.length_b   1.000
_cell.length_c   1.000
_cell.angle_alpha   90.00
_cell.angle_beta   90.00
_cell.angle_gamma   90.00
#
_symmetry.space_group_name_H-M   'P 1'
#
loop_
_entity.id
_entity.type
_entity.pdbx_description
1 polymer ?
#
loop_
_entity_poly.entity_id
_entity_poly.type
_entity_poly.pdbx_seq_one_letter_code
_entity_poly.pdbx_strand_id
1 'polypeptide(L)'
;LDIPKELFEAAYMDGASNWQIVRKVIFPLTVPTFQTLLVLLFIWSFNIFDIVYALEGVQAGPYRSTDVLGTLFYRTAFGGLGSSRTDLGLGAAVSVLIFLIVIPVSILYVRMVERRSER
;
A
#
# COMPACT_ATOMS: atom_id res chain seq x y z
N LEU A 1 3.45 11.34 15.64
CA LEU A 1 4.92 11.43 15.56
C LEU A 1 5.38 12.07 16.84
N ASP A 2 5.71 11.27 17.84
CA ASP A 2 6.10 11.76 19.17
C ASP A 2 7.62 11.93 19.19
N ILE A 3 8.09 13.04 18.61
CA ILE A 3 9.49 13.45 18.73
C ILE A 3 9.54 14.46 19.87
N PRO A 4 10.25 14.18 20.99
CA PRO A 4 10.38 15.10 22.10
C PRO A 4 10.82 16.49 21.64
N LYS A 5 10.17 17.55 22.13
CA LYS A 5 10.53 18.93 21.79
C LYS A 5 11.98 19.27 22.15
N GLU A 6 12.48 18.66 23.21
CA GLU A 6 13.87 18.76 23.69
C GLU A 6 14.90 18.42 22.60
N LEU A 7 14.63 17.44 21.72
CA LEU A 7 15.52 17.08 20.61
C LEU A 7 15.61 18.18 19.55
N PHE A 8 14.54 18.94 19.35
CA PHE A 8 14.55 20.10 18.45
C PHE A 8 15.29 21.26 19.09
N GLU A 9 15.01 21.56 20.37
CA GLU A 9 15.68 22.63 21.10
C GLU A 9 17.19 22.39 21.17
N ALA A 10 17.63 21.16 21.47
CA ALA A 10 19.04 20.78 21.43
C ALA A 10 19.66 20.96 20.04
N ALA A 11 18.98 20.53 18.97
CA ALA A 11 19.49 20.70 17.60
C ALA A 11 19.63 22.17 17.19
N TYR A 12 18.72 23.04 17.65
CA TYR A 12 18.83 24.48 17.43
C TYR A 12 19.98 25.11 18.25
N MET A 13 20.18 24.65 19.49
CA MET A 13 21.32 25.08 20.33
C MET A 13 22.67 24.66 19.72
N ASP A 14 22.72 23.52 19.04
CA ASP A 14 23.89 23.04 18.28
C ASP A 14 24.10 23.76 16.93
N GLY A 15 23.26 24.75 16.61
CA GLY A 15 23.36 25.54 15.38
C GLY A 15 22.91 24.80 14.11
N ALA A 16 22.12 23.73 14.23
CA ALA A 16 21.64 22.98 13.08
C ALA A 16 20.63 23.79 12.26
N SER A 17 20.80 23.78 10.93
CA SER A 17 19.81 24.36 10.00
C SER A 17 18.56 23.48 9.90
N ASN A 18 17.43 24.05 9.49
CA ASN A 18 16.17 23.32 9.34
C ASN A 18 16.31 22.06 8.45
N TRP A 19 17.14 22.11 7.40
CA TRP A 19 17.39 20.94 6.55
C TRP A 19 18.20 19.84 7.26
N GLN A 20 19.16 20.23 8.11
CA GLN A 20 19.92 19.29 8.92
C GLN A 20 19.01 18.63 9.97
N ILE A 21 18.10 19.38 10.58
CA ILE A 21 17.11 18.85 11.53
C ILE A 21 16.21 17.81 10.84
N VAL A 22 15.68 18.12 9.65
CA VAL A 22 14.86 17.17 8.89
C VAL A 22 15.61 15.88 8.59
N ARG A 23 16.85 15.97 8.08
CA ARG A 23 17.60 14.80 7.63
C ARG A 23 18.24 14.01 8.78
N LYS A 24 18.69 14.67 9.85
CA LYS A 24 19.46 14.05 10.94
C LYS A 24 18.64 13.75 12.19
N VAL A 25 17.52 14.46 12.40
CA VAL A 25 16.66 14.24 13.57
C VAL A 25 15.36 13.58 13.14
N ILE A 26 14.58 14.25 12.28
CA ILE A 26 13.24 13.78 11.92
C ILE A 26 13.29 12.47 11.13
N PHE A 27 14.05 12.43 10.04
CA PHE A 27 14.10 11.26 9.16
C PHE A 27 14.47 9.97 9.92
N PRO A 28 15.62 9.86 10.61
CA PRO A 28 16.00 8.61 11.30
C PRO A 28 15.02 8.20 12.41
N LEU A 29 14.45 9.16 13.15
CA LEU A 29 13.46 8.85 14.19
C LEU A 29 12.13 8.36 13.61
N THR A 30 11.78 8.80 12.39
CA THR A 30 10.54 8.40 11.71
C THR A 30 10.67 7.15 10.84
N VAL A 31 11.89 6.72 10.47
CA VAL A 31 12.15 5.53 9.63
C VAL A 31 11.33 4.30 10.07
N PRO A 32 11.27 3.90 11.36
CA PRO A 32 10.55 2.68 11.75
C PRO A 32 9.04 2.78 11.49
N THR A 33 8.45 3.95 11.71
CA THR A 33 7.05 4.22 11.41
C THR A 33 6.81 4.25 9.90
N PHE A 34 7.74 4.85 9.15
CA PHE A 34 7.69 4.92 7.69
C PHE A 34 7.73 3.53 7.04
N GLN A 35 8.54 2.61 7.57
CA GLN A 35 8.58 1.22 7.09
C GLN A 35 7.23 0.52 7.25
N THR A 36 6.60 0.67 8.41
CA THR A 36 5.27 0.12 8.69
C THR A 36 4.23 0.68 7.72
N LEU A 37 4.24 2.00 7.52
CA LEU A 37 3.33 2.68 6.60
C LEU A 37 3.56 2.25 5.15
N LEU A 38 4.80 2.10 4.70
CA LEU A 38 5.12 1.64 3.35
C LEU A 38 4.54 0.27 3.06
N VAL A 39 4.70 -0.68 3.99
CA VAL A 39 4.17 -2.03 3.83
C VAL A 39 2.65 -2.03 3.83
N LEU A 40 2.02 -1.26 4.72
CA LEU A 40 0.57 -1.08 4.71
C LEU A 40 0.11 -0.48 3.37
N LEU A 41 0.67 0.65 2.95
CA LEU A 41 0.32 1.31 1.69
C LEU A 41 0.47 0.35 0.50
N PHE A 42 1.53 -0.46 0.48
CA PHE A 42 1.70 -1.50 -0.53
C PHE A 42 0.50 -2.46 -0.53
N ILE A 43 0.12 -3.03 0.62
CA ILE A 43 -1.04 -3.94 0.73
C ILE A 43 -2.34 -3.24 0.28
N TRP A 44 -2.53 -1.98 0.66
CA TRP A 44 -3.69 -1.18 0.28
C TRP A 44 -3.74 -0.92 -1.23
N SER A 45 -2.60 -0.65 -1.88
CA SER A 45 -2.54 -0.44 -3.33
C SER A 45 -3.03 -1.65 -4.15
N PHE A 46 -2.82 -2.88 -3.66
CA PHE A 46 -3.36 -4.08 -4.34
C PHE A 46 -4.87 -4.27 -4.14
N ASN A 47 -5.47 -3.60 -3.15
CA ASN A 47 -6.89 -3.65 -2.86
C ASN A 47 -7.68 -2.47 -3.45
N ILE A 48 -7.06 -1.63 -4.29
CA ILE A 48 -7.62 -0.38 -4.83
C ILE A 48 -8.74 -0.58 -5.89
N PHE A 49 -9.39 -1.74 -5.88
CA PHE A 49 -10.49 -2.10 -6.77
C PHE A 49 -11.67 -1.14 -6.66
N ASP A 50 -12.04 -0.80 -5.43
CA ASP A 50 -13.22 -0.03 -5.08
C ASP A 50 -13.24 1.34 -5.75
N ILE A 51 -12.13 2.08 -5.68
CA ILE A 51 -12.03 3.43 -6.24
C ILE A 51 -11.98 3.40 -7.77
N VAL A 52 -11.26 2.45 -8.37
CA VAL A 52 -11.21 2.32 -9.84
C VAL A 52 -12.59 1.94 -10.36
N TYR A 53 -13.25 0.97 -9.72
CA TYR A 53 -14.59 0.57 -10.11
C TYR A 53 -15.62 1.69 -9.94
N ALA A 54 -15.55 2.45 -8.84
CA ALA A 54 -16.48 3.55 -8.58
C ALA A 54 -16.35 4.70 -9.59
N LEU A 55 -15.13 5.01 -10.03
CA LEU A 55 -14.86 6.14 -10.94
C LEU A 55 -14.96 5.74 -12.41
N GLU A 56 -14.44 4.57 -12.77
CA GLU A 56 -14.21 4.15 -14.16
C GLU A 56 -15.03 2.91 -14.57
N GLY A 57 -15.85 2.39 -13.65
CA GLY A 57 -16.70 1.21 -13.85
C GLY A 57 -15.92 -0.09 -14.09
N VAL A 58 -16.62 -1.11 -14.61
CA VAL A 58 -16.06 -2.45 -14.88
C VAL A 58 -14.94 -2.41 -15.94
N GLN A 59 -14.94 -1.40 -16.81
CA GLN A 59 -13.99 -1.29 -17.92
C GLN A 59 -12.66 -0.66 -17.51
N ALA A 60 -12.59 -0.02 -16.35
CA ALA A 60 -11.39 0.67 -15.85
C ALA A 60 -10.80 1.63 -16.90
N GLY A 61 -11.66 2.53 -17.39
CA GLY A 61 -11.32 3.62 -18.28
C GLY A 61 -11.30 3.24 -19.77
N PRO A 62 -11.11 4.23 -20.67
CA PRO A 62 -10.97 3.98 -22.10
C PRO A 62 -9.80 3.05 -22.39
N TYR A 63 -10.04 2.00 -23.17
CA TYR A 63 -9.02 0.98 -23.49
C TYR A 63 -8.38 0.31 -22.25
N ARG A 64 -9.04 0.31 -21.08
CA ARG A 64 -8.55 -0.31 -19.84
C ARG A 64 -7.26 0.33 -19.32
N SER A 65 -7.10 1.64 -19.52
CA SER A 65 -5.89 2.38 -19.13
C SER A 65 -5.67 2.47 -17.62
N THR A 66 -6.72 2.33 -16.81
CA THR A 66 -6.65 2.38 -15.33
C THR A 66 -6.92 1.01 -14.69
N ASP A 67 -6.78 -0.07 -15.46
CA ASP A 67 -7.11 -1.42 -15.02
C ASP A 67 -6.15 -1.93 -13.93
N VAL A 68 -6.75 -2.42 -12.85
CA VAL A 68 -6.05 -3.03 -11.72
C VAL A 68 -6.44 -4.51 -11.60
N LEU A 69 -5.66 -5.28 -10.85
CA LEU A 69 -5.92 -6.72 -10.69
C LEU A 69 -7.33 -7.00 -10.14
N GLY A 70 -7.84 -6.13 -9.28
CA GLY A 70 -9.20 -6.23 -8.75
C GLY A 70 -10.29 -6.01 -9.81
N THR A 71 -10.15 -5.02 -10.70
CA THR A 71 -11.12 -4.78 -11.78
C THR A 71 -11.05 -5.87 -12.84
N LEU A 72 -9.85 -6.41 -13.08
CA LEU A 72 -9.65 -7.61 -13.89
C LEU A 72 -10.40 -8.81 -13.30
N PHE A 73 -10.21 -9.10 -12.01
CA PHE A 73 -10.93 -10.18 -11.31
C PHE A 73 -12.45 -10.00 -11.43
N TYR A 74 -12.95 -8.81 -11.11
CA TYR A 74 -14.39 -8.57 -11.11
C TYR A 74 -15.01 -8.84 -12.48
N ARG A 75 -14.37 -8.34 -13.53
CA ARG A 75 -14.85 -8.49 -14.91
C ARG A 75 -14.78 -9.94 -15.41
N THR A 76 -13.81 -10.74 -14.96
CA THR A 76 -13.66 -12.13 -15.40
C THR A 76 -14.58 -13.06 -14.61
N ALA A 77 -14.73 -12.83 -13.31
CA ALA A 77 -15.60 -13.61 -12.43
C ALA A 77 -17.09 -13.28 -12.59
N PHE A 78 -17.45 -11.99 -12.74
CA PHE A 78 -18.84 -11.52 -12.74
C PHE A 78 -19.32 -10.96 -14.09
N GLY A 79 -18.44 -10.87 -15.08
CA GLY A 79 -18.77 -10.41 -16.43
C GLY A 79 -18.70 -8.89 -16.59
N GLY A 80 -18.58 -8.43 -17.83
CA GLY A 80 -18.58 -7.01 -18.20
C GLY A 80 -20.00 -6.46 -18.44
N LEU A 81 -20.14 -5.13 -18.43
CA LEU A 81 -21.37 -4.43 -18.84
C LEU A 81 -21.82 -4.92 -20.23
N GLY A 82 -22.85 -5.79 -20.27
CA GLY A 82 -23.46 -6.30 -21.50
C GLY A 82 -22.99 -7.67 -22.00
N SER A 83 -22.07 -8.35 -21.30
CA SER A 83 -21.59 -9.69 -21.71
C SER A 83 -21.72 -10.72 -20.58
N SER A 84 -22.68 -11.64 -20.68
CA SER A 84 -22.91 -12.73 -19.72
C SER A 84 -21.88 -13.87 -19.78
N ARG A 85 -20.72 -13.65 -20.43
CA ARG A 85 -19.61 -14.61 -20.43
C ARG A 85 -18.77 -14.39 -19.18
N THR A 86 -19.12 -15.12 -18.12
CA THR A 86 -18.29 -15.28 -16.94
C THR A 86 -17.33 -16.44 -17.15
N ASP A 87 -16.04 -16.19 -16.97
CA ASP A 87 -15.03 -17.25 -16.93
C ASP A 87 -14.53 -17.34 -15.49
N LEU A 88 -15.26 -18.13 -14.71
CA LEU A 88 -14.98 -18.34 -13.30
C LEU A 88 -13.60 -18.99 -13.08
N GLY A 89 -13.13 -19.80 -14.04
CA GLY A 89 -11.81 -20.41 -13.98
C GLY A 89 -10.71 -19.36 -14.08
N LEU A 90 -10.85 -18.43 -15.03
CA LEU A 90 -9.93 -17.31 -15.16
C LEU A 90 -10.03 -16.34 -13.98
N GLY A 91 -11.23 -16.07 -13.47
CA GLY A 91 -11.44 -15.30 -12.24
C GLY A 91 -10.70 -15.90 -11.03
N ALA A 92 -10.85 -17.21 -10.82
CA ALA A 92 -10.17 -17.92 -9.74
C ALA A 92 -8.63 -17.85 -9.89
N ALA A 93 -8.10 -18.01 -11.11
CA ALA A 93 -6.66 -17.88 -11.36
C ALA A 93 -6.13 -16.47 -11.01
N VAL A 94 -6.88 -15.42 -11.36
CA VAL A 94 -6.53 -14.03 -11.00
C VAL A 94 -6.56 -13.83 -9.48
N SER A 95 -7.55 -14.37 -8.77
CA SER A 95 -7.60 -14.30 -7.29
C SER A 95 -6.39 -14.99 -6.64
N VAL A 96 -6.00 -16.17 -7.12
CA VAL A 96 -4.82 -16.88 -6.62
C VAL A 96 -3.54 -16.07 -6.87
N LEU A 97 -3.42 -15.42 -8.03
CA LEU A 97 -2.27 -14.54 -8.30
C LEU A 97 -2.21 -13.34 -7.35
N ILE A 98 -3.35 -12.67 -7.10
CA ILE A 98 -3.43 -11.56 -6.12
C ILE A 98 -3.00 -12.06 -4.74
N PHE A 99 -3.51 -13.22 -4.31
CA PHE A 99 -3.17 -13.83 -3.04
C PHE A 99 -1.67 -14.13 -2.90
N LEU A 100 -1.05 -14.69 -3.93
CA LEU A 100 0.39 -14.96 -3.97
C LEU A 100 1.25 -13.70 -3.91
N ILE A 101 0.76 -12.55 -4.37
CA ILE A 101 1.47 -11.27 -4.29
C ILE A 101 1.31 -10.63 -2.90
N VAL A 102 0.12 -10.71 -2.31
CA VAL A 102 -0.19 -10.03 -1.03
C VAL A 102 0.34 -10.81 0.18
N ILE A 103 0.34 -12.16 0.13
CA ILE A 103 0.82 -12.98 1.26
C ILE A 103 2.26 -12.67 1.67
N PRO A 104 3.27 -12.68 0.77
CA PRO A 104 4.65 -12.50 1.19
C PRO A 104 4.86 -11.16 1.90
N VAL A 105 4.18 -10.12 1.43
CA VAL A 105 4.23 -8.78 2.04
C VAL A 105 3.50 -8.73 3.37
N SER A 106 2.37 -9.42 3.50
CA SER A 106 1.65 -9.56 4.77
C SER A 106 2.47 -10.33 5.80
N ILE A 107 3.15 -11.41 5.40
CA ILE A 107 4.05 -12.16 6.28
C ILE A 107 5.25 -11.29 6.69
N LEU A 108 5.85 -10.56 5.74
CA LEU A 108 6.94 -9.62 6.03
C LEU A 108 6.51 -8.56 7.04
N TYR A 109 5.30 -8.00 6.87
CA TYR A 109 4.70 -7.02 7.78
C TYR A 109 4.61 -7.56 9.20
N VAL A 110 3.94 -8.70 9.37
CA VAL A 110 3.72 -9.33 10.69
C VAL A 110 5.06 -9.59 11.36
N ARG A 111 6.03 -10.17 10.63
CA ARG A 111 7.37 -10.42 11.18
C ARG A 111 8.14 -9.14 11.54
N MET A 112 7.98 -8.06 10.79
CA MET A 112 8.60 -6.77 11.12
C MET A 112 8.00 -6.17 12.39
N VAL A 113 6.69 -6.28 12.56
CA VAL A 113 5.97 -5.76 13.73
C VAL A 113 6.30 -6.58 14.98
N GLU A 114 6.29 -7.91 14.89
CA GLU A 114 6.64 -8.82 16.01
C GLU A 114 8.06 -8.53 16.53
N ARG A 115 9.04 -8.42 15.63
CA ARG A 115 10.43 -8.08 15.99
C ARG A 115 10.58 -6.73 16.69
N ARG A 116 9.60 -5.83 16.55
CA ARG A 116 9.58 -4.52 17.18
C ARG A 116 8.88 -4.55 18.54
N SER A 117 7.94 -5.47 18.75
CA SER A 117 7.30 -5.66 20.06
C SER A 117 8.21 -6.34 21.08
N GLU A 118 9.21 -7.10 20.61
CA GLU A 118 10.20 -7.78 21.45
C GLU A 118 11.41 -6.90 21.82
N ARG A 119 11.50 -5.67 21.29
CA ARG A 119 12.57 -4.70 21.58
C ARG A 119 12.05 -3.52 22.38
#